data_AF-A0A9D7SY98-F1
#
_entry.id   AF-A0A9D7SY98-F1
#
_cell.length_a   1.000
_cell.length_b   1.000
_cell.length_c   1.000
_cell.angle_alpha   90.00
_cell.angle_beta   90.00
_cell.angle_gamma   90.00
#
_symmetry.space_group_name_H-M   'P 1'
#
loop_
_entity.id
_entity.type
_entity.pdbx_description
1 polymer ?
#
loop_
_entity_poly.entity_id
_entity_poly.type
_entity_poly.pdbx_seq_one_letter_code
_entity_poly.pdbx_strand_id
1 'polypeptide(L)'
;MIRLFYLLAFIILVFANNAGGQINCIAPDSIIEKYKDDADRLALRRISELNLSYQDSVEIPKIISDSFLNELIAVYNAVNIPERDTVINLFNIHTFPDMIMRTVVVAADSNLNWMQQLHNGVIPTGYHTLDSIIAKYDLTIDEYNTWSNWFSWHAVYFKSQVNYNIPALATAFETLPDVYFSEPTNFAGDGDDISDELVFIVGENFGHNLFYSVGWGDCLSGCIARRAWWFKTYDDCSVQFVEALGSSLPFTGIDEQSVTPISIQPNPFETVFRIEGVSDSFEYSISDINGRNMVSGKSIEKNISNLENLIPGIYFLTIKERDRVSTHKVIKE
;
A
#
# COMPACT_ATOMS: atom_id res chain seq x y z
N MET A 1 3.78 70.84 36.47
CA MET A 1 3.73 70.60 37.92
C MET A 1 3.26 69.14 38.12
N ILE A 2 4.14 68.26 38.63
CA ILE A 2 3.88 66.95 39.28
C ILE A 2 3.32 65.82 38.36
N ARG A 3 4.07 64.81 37.86
CA ARG A 3 4.67 63.57 38.46
C ARG A 3 3.73 62.68 39.31
N LEU A 4 3.37 61.48 38.80
CA LEU A 4 3.38 60.14 39.45
C LEU A 4 2.64 59.13 38.52
N PHE A 5 3.20 58.11 37.87
CA PHE A 5 3.89 56.86 38.25
C PHE A 5 3.04 55.71 38.86
N TYR A 6 3.03 54.58 38.13
CA TYR A 6 2.71 53.17 38.49
C TYR A 6 1.22 52.81 38.69
N LEU A 7 0.65 51.66 38.28
CA LEU A 7 1.17 50.29 38.17
C LEU A 7 0.17 49.38 37.37
N LEU A 8 0.70 48.41 36.63
CA LEU A 8 0.19 47.07 36.24
C LEU A 8 -1.33 46.75 36.17
N ALA A 9 -1.77 46.22 35.03
CA ALA A 9 -2.31 44.84 34.94
C ALA A 9 -2.39 44.39 33.47
N PHE A 10 -1.43 43.56 33.06
CA PHE A 10 -1.41 42.80 31.81
C PHE A 10 -2.33 41.59 32.00
N ILE A 11 -3.43 41.50 31.25
CA ILE A 11 -4.16 40.24 31.08
C ILE A 11 -3.99 39.84 29.61
N ILE A 12 -2.90 39.11 29.33
CA ILE A 12 -2.85 38.26 28.16
C ILE A 12 -3.73 37.06 28.49
N LEU A 13 -4.84 36.92 27.77
CA LEU A 13 -5.52 35.63 27.65
C LEU A 13 -4.57 34.71 26.88
N VAL A 14 -3.89 33.84 27.62
CA VAL A 14 -3.21 32.67 27.08
C VAL A 14 -4.31 31.69 26.70
N PHE A 15 -4.63 31.63 25.40
CA PHE A 15 -5.23 30.43 24.84
C PHE A 15 -4.14 29.36 24.82
N ALA A 16 -4.14 28.51 25.85
CA ALA A 16 -3.44 27.24 25.80
C ALA A 16 -4.32 26.21 25.07
N ASN A 17 -3.65 25.42 24.23
CA ASN A 17 -4.07 24.16 23.63
C ASN A 17 -4.92 24.25 22.35
N ASN A 18 -4.21 24.38 21.22
CA ASN A 18 -3.83 23.16 20.53
C ASN A 18 -2.35 23.24 20.20
N ALA A 19 -1.56 22.37 20.83
CA ALA A 19 -0.33 21.92 20.20
C ALA A 19 -0.78 21.17 18.95
N GLY A 20 -0.97 21.88 17.84
CA GLY A 20 -0.80 21.29 16.53
C GLY A 20 0.65 20.86 16.50
N GLY A 21 0.90 19.61 16.86
CA GLY A 21 2.20 18.99 16.66
C GLY A 21 2.53 19.23 15.20
N GLN A 22 3.58 20.01 14.97
CA GLN A 22 4.12 20.23 13.64
C GLN A 22 4.46 18.85 13.10
N ILE A 23 3.61 18.31 12.23
CA ILE A 23 3.88 17.06 11.53
C ILE A 23 4.99 17.43 10.56
N ASN A 24 6.24 17.30 11.00
CA ASN A 24 7.34 17.30 10.06
C ASN A 24 7.33 15.89 9.43
N CYS A 25 7.58 15.80 8.13
CA CYS A 25 7.82 14.54 7.40
C CYS A 25 9.16 13.90 7.85
N ILE A 26 9.31 13.69 9.16
CA ILE A 26 10.47 13.11 9.80
C ILE A 26 10.05 11.72 10.26
N ALA A 27 10.84 10.73 9.89
CA ALA A 27 10.73 9.38 10.39
C ALA A 27 12.12 8.87 10.80
N PRO A 28 12.22 7.84 11.65
CA PRO A 28 13.50 7.18 11.91
C PRO A 28 14.14 6.66 10.62
N ASP A 29 15.47 6.61 10.56
CA ASP A 29 16.22 6.14 9.39
C ASP A 29 15.76 4.76 8.89
N SER A 30 15.35 3.88 9.79
CA SER A 30 14.82 2.55 9.43
C SER A 30 13.52 2.60 8.64
N ILE A 31 12.69 3.62 8.87
CA ILE A 31 11.43 3.84 8.13
C ILE A 31 11.73 4.54 6.81
N ILE A 32 12.65 5.51 6.81
CA ILE A 32 13.12 6.16 5.58
C ILE A 32 13.66 5.12 4.61
N GLU A 33 14.56 4.24 5.06
CA GLU A 33 15.14 3.20 4.20
C GLU A 33 14.08 2.21 3.70
N LYS A 34 13.04 1.94 4.50
CA LYS A 34 11.92 1.08 4.09
C LYS A 34 11.11 1.65 2.93
N TYR A 35 10.88 2.97 2.90
CA TYR A 35 10.06 3.63 1.87
C TYR A 35 10.87 4.23 0.71
N LYS A 36 12.20 4.15 0.77
CA LYS A 36 13.07 4.70 -0.26
C LYS A 36 12.87 4.04 -1.63
N ASP A 37 12.74 2.72 -1.65
CA ASP A 37 12.47 1.97 -2.90
C ASP A 37 11.07 2.31 -3.45
N ASP A 38 10.07 2.54 -2.58
CA ASP A 38 8.75 2.97 -3.02
C ASP A 38 8.77 4.38 -3.63
N ALA A 39 9.44 5.32 -2.96
CA ALA A 39 9.57 6.69 -3.41
C ALA A 39 10.31 6.81 -4.75
N ASP A 40 11.43 6.08 -4.89
CA ASP A 40 12.18 6.03 -6.15
C ASP A 40 11.34 5.41 -7.28
N ARG A 41 10.53 4.37 -7.00
CA ARG A 41 9.66 3.75 -8.01
C ARG A 41 8.52 4.66 -8.44
N LEU A 42 7.85 5.32 -7.49
CA LEU A 42 6.82 6.33 -7.78
C LEU A 42 7.39 7.49 -8.61
N ALA A 43 8.61 7.93 -8.29
CA ALA A 43 9.29 8.96 -9.07
C ALA A 43 9.50 8.53 -10.54
N LEU A 44 9.95 7.29 -10.77
CA LEU A 44 10.14 6.75 -12.13
C LEU A 44 8.81 6.64 -12.89
N ARG A 45 7.76 6.12 -12.24
CA ARG A 45 6.41 6.06 -12.83
C ARG A 45 5.95 7.45 -13.26
N ARG A 46 6.08 8.44 -12.37
CA ARG A 46 5.69 9.82 -12.65
C ARG A 46 6.48 10.46 -13.80
N ILE A 47 7.80 10.23 -13.85
CA ILE A 47 8.67 10.72 -14.93
C ILE A 47 8.24 10.15 -16.28
N SER A 48 7.90 8.85 -16.31
CA SER A 48 7.40 8.16 -17.48
C SER A 48 6.03 8.69 -17.91
N GLU A 49 5.05 8.70 -17.01
CA GLU A 49 3.65 9.08 -17.27
C GLU A 49 3.51 10.52 -17.77
N LEU A 50 4.24 11.47 -17.17
CA LEU A 50 4.16 12.89 -17.53
C LEU A 50 5.15 13.31 -18.62
N ASN A 51 5.94 12.39 -19.15
CA ASN A 51 6.96 12.68 -20.14
C ASN A 51 7.94 13.78 -19.73
N LEU A 52 8.43 13.69 -18.48
CA LEU A 52 9.34 14.69 -17.91
C LEU A 52 10.72 14.60 -18.56
N SER A 53 11.48 15.69 -18.52
CA SER A 53 12.84 15.79 -19.10
C SER A 53 13.88 14.85 -18.48
N TYR A 54 13.51 14.08 -17.45
CA TYR A 54 14.39 13.16 -16.74
C TYR A 54 14.29 11.72 -17.24
N GLN A 55 13.46 11.42 -18.26
CA GLN A 55 13.28 10.07 -18.77
C GLN A 55 14.58 9.39 -19.20
N ASP A 56 15.51 10.16 -19.79
CA ASP A 56 16.82 9.65 -20.25
C ASP A 56 17.91 9.77 -19.16
N SER A 57 17.57 10.24 -17.96
CA SER A 57 18.51 10.32 -16.84
C SER A 57 18.60 8.98 -16.15
N VAL A 58 19.81 8.42 -16.06
CA VAL A 58 20.09 7.21 -15.25
C VAL A 58 19.87 7.46 -13.77
N GLU A 59 20.27 8.62 -13.28
CA GLU A 59 20.04 9.00 -11.89
C GLU A 59 18.59 9.44 -11.70
N ILE A 60 17.95 8.91 -10.66
CA ILE A 60 16.59 9.28 -10.28
C ILE A 60 16.62 10.69 -9.66
N PRO A 61 15.87 11.66 -10.18
CA PRO A 61 15.84 13.02 -9.65
C PRO A 61 15.38 13.05 -8.19
N LYS A 62 16.29 13.42 -7.28
CA LYS A 62 16.00 13.46 -5.84
C LYS A 62 14.87 14.42 -5.48
N ILE A 63 14.70 15.51 -6.22
CA ILE A 63 13.57 16.42 -6.03
C ILE A 63 12.20 15.73 -6.15
N ILE A 64 12.07 14.71 -7.03
CA ILE A 64 10.82 13.98 -7.24
C ILE A 64 10.71 12.83 -6.23
N SER A 65 11.78 12.04 -6.08
CA SER A 65 11.80 10.92 -5.14
C SER A 65 11.62 11.39 -3.69
N ASP A 66 12.32 12.45 -3.25
CA ASP A 66 12.19 12.98 -1.89
C ASP A 66 10.79 13.56 -1.64
N SER A 67 10.10 14.06 -2.67
CA SER A 67 8.69 14.48 -2.56
C SER A 67 7.81 13.28 -2.20
N PHE A 68 7.90 12.20 -2.98
CA PHE A 68 7.13 10.97 -2.69
C PHE A 68 7.51 10.37 -1.34
N LEU A 69 8.79 10.37 -0.97
CA LEU A 69 9.24 9.89 0.34
C LEU A 69 8.57 10.68 1.47
N ASN A 70 8.49 12.00 1.35
CA ASN A 70 7.79 12.84 2.32
C ASN A 70 6.29 12.49 2.41
N GLU A 71 5.63 12.27 1.28
CA GLU A 71 4.21 11.88 1.24
C GLU A 71 3.98 10.50 1.89
N LEU A 72 4.83 9.52 1.61
CA LEU A 72 4.78 8.19 2.22
C LEU A 72 5.01 8.27 3.74
N ILE A 73 5.98 9.08 4.17
CA ILE A 73 6.25 9.32 5.60
C ILE A 73 5.07 10.04 6.27
N ALA A 74 4.42 10.98 5.59
CA ALA A 74 3.24 11.66 6.11
C ALA A 74 2.13 10.65 6.41
N VAL A 75 1.82 9.73 5.47
CA VAL A 75 0.85 8.65 5.71
C VAL A 75 1.31 7.73 6.84
N TYR A 76 2.59 7.34 6.87
CA TYR A 76 3.14 6.53 7.96
C TYR A 76 2.96 7.21 9.34
N ASN A 77 3.14 8.52 9.44
CA ASN A 77 3.01 9.27 10.69
C ASN A 77 1.56 9.58 11.10
N ALA A 78 0.57 9.35 10.22
CA ALA A 78 -0.84 9.66 10.45
C ALA A 78 -1.53 8.64 11.39
N VAL A 79 -0.97 8.42 12.59
CA VAL A 79 -1.41 7.41 13.58
C VAL A 79 -2.83 7.59 14.11
N ASN A 80 -3.46 8.74 13.89
CA ASN A 80 -4.84 9.00 14.29
C ASN A 80 -5.87 8.63 13.20
N ILE A 81 -5.43 8.12 12.05
CA ILE A 81 -6.28 7.67 10.95
C ILE A 81 -6.34 6.13 10.99
N PRO A 82 -7.49 5.49 11.30
CA PRO A 82 -7.57 4.03 11.42
C PRO A 82 -7.13 3.28 10.15
N GLU A 83 -7.40 3.83 8.96
CA GLU A 83 -7.03 3.23 7.68
C GLU A 83 -5.52 3.20 7.45
N ARG A 84 -4.76 4.11 8.10
CA ARG A 84 -3.29 4.04 8.11
C ARG A 84 -2.83 2.70 8.69
N ASP A 85 -3.43 2.22 9.78
CA ASP A 85 -3.04 0.94 10.37
C ASP A 85 -3.31 -0.23 9.43
N THR A 86 -4.38 -0.12 8.62
CA THR A 86 -4.70 -1.13 7.61
C THR A 86 -3.60 -1.21 6.55
N VAL A 87 -3.21 -0.08 5.95
CA VAL A 87 -2.27 -0.08 4.84
C VAL A 87 -0.82 -0.26 5.28
N ILE A 88 -0.45 0.23 6.46
CA ILE A 88 0.94 0.19 6.95
C ILE A 88 1.23 -1.04 7.81
N ASN A 89 0.34 -1.40 8.75
CA ASN A 89 0.63 -2.45 9.73
C ASN A 89 0.00 -3.79 9.36
N LEU A 90 -1.26 -3.80 8.91
CA LEU A 90 -1.98 -5.04 8.61
C LEU A 90 -1.52 -5.65 7.30
N PHE A 91 -1.56 -4.88 6.21
CA PHE A 91 -1.16 -5.36 4.89
C PHE A 91 0.29 -5.05 4.55
N ASN A 92 0.90 -4.07 5.21
CA ASN A 92 2.28 -3.65 4.92
C ASN A 92 2.47 -3.40 3.41
N ILE A 93 1.58 -2.58 2.85
CA ILE A 93 1.51 -2.32 1.42
C ILE A 93 2.74 -1.52 0.99
N HIS A 94 3.34 -1.95 -0.11
CA HIS A 94 4.48 -1.33 -0.78
C HIS A 94 4.17 -1.25 -2.27
N THR A 95 4.98 -0.48 -3.01
CA THR A 95 4.88 -0.42 -4.47
C THR A 95 5.14 -1.79 -5.10
N PHE A 96 4.34 -2.13 -6.11
CA PHE A 96 4.52 -3.37 -6.88
C PHE A 96 5.86 -3.30 -7.63
N PRO A 97 6.71 -4.34 -7.55
CA PRO A 97 8.03 -4.34 -8.17
C PRO A 97 7.99 -4.64 -9.66
N ASP A 98 7.22 -3.87 -10.44
CA ASP A 98 7.19 -3.92 -11.90
C ASP A 98 8.58 -3.99 -12.54
N MET A 99 9.53 -3.26 -11.96
CA MET A 99 10.93 -3.21 -12.38
C MET A 99 11.90 -3.25 -11.18
N ILE A 100 12.98 -4.03 -11.34
CA ILE A 100 14.12 -4.02 -10.41
C ILE A 100 14.99 -2.81 -10.70
N MET A 101 14.99 -1.81 -9.82
CA MET A 101 15.70 -0.53 -10.02
C MET A 101 17.21 -0.61 -9.75
N ARG A 102 17.77 -1.79 -9.49
CA ARG A 102 19.20 -1.97 -9.14
C ARG A 102 19.94 -2.93 -10.03
N THR A 103 19.28 -3.53 -11.02
CA THR A 103 19.87 -4.59 -11.84
C THR A 103 19.59 -4.34 -13.31
N VAL A 104 20.64 -4.33 -14.12
CA VAL A 104 20.57 -4.23 -15.58
C VAL A 104 21.23 -5.45 -16.18
N VAL A 105 20.60 -6.05 -17.19
CA VAL A 105 21.22 -7.14 -17.97
C VAL A 105 21.86 -6.56 -19.23
N VAL A 106 23.05 -7.05 -19.56
CA VAL A 106 23.78 -6.69 -20.78
C VAL A 106 24.22 -7.97 -21.47
N ALA A 107 23.87 -8.11 -22.74
CA ALA A 107 24.24 -9.27 -23.56
C ALA A 107 25.14 -8.86 -24.72
N ALA A 108 26.16 -9.67 -24.97
CA ALA A 108 27.10 -9.46 -26.07
C ALA A 108 27.78 -10.78 -26.47
N ASP A 109 28.49 -10.78 -27.61
CA ASP A 109 29.25 -11.94 -28.06
C ASP A 109 30.21 -12.42 -26.96
N SER A 110 30.05 -13.69 -26.58
CA SER A 110 30.81 -14.32 -25.50
C SER A 110 32.31 -14.32 -25.75
N ASN A 111 32.77 -14.26 -27.00
CA ASN A 111 34.20 -14.29 -27.36
C ASN A 111 34.89 -12.92 -27.27
N LEU A 112 34.15 -11.84 -27.01
CA LEU A 112 34.73 -10.52 -26.82
C LEU A 112 35.63 -10.53 -25.59
N ASN A 113 36.80 -9.87 -25.70
CA ASN A 113 37.77 -9.85 -24.60
C ASN A 113 37.14 -9.33 -23.30
N TRP A 114 36.32 -8.27 -23.37
CA TRP A 114 35.68 -7.70 -22.19
C TRP A 114 34.61 -8.64 -21.60
N MET A 115 33.88 -9.40 -22.41
CA MET A 115 32.94 -10.43 -21.91
C MET A 115 33.68 -11.58 -21.21
N GLN A 116 34.86 -11.95 -21.68
CA GLN A 116 35.72 -12.94 -21.03
C GLN A 116 36.30 -12.41 -19.71
N GLN A 117 36.64 -11.12 -19.62
CA GLN A 117 37.03 -10.51 -18.34
C GLN A 117 35.87 -10.56 -17.34
N LEU A 118 34.67 -10.16 -17.76
CA LEU A 118 33.47 -10.22 -16.91
C LEU A 118 33.14 -11.65 -16.45
N HIS A 119 33.25 -12.64 -17.34
CA HIS A 119 33.05 -14.05 -16.98
C HIS A 119 34.00 -14.50 -15.85
N ASN A 120 35.23 -13.99 -15.85
CA ASN A 120 36.24 -14.27 -14.83
C ASN A 120 36.14 -13.35 -13.60
N GLY A 121 35.10 -12.52 -13.50
CA GLY A 121 34.91 -11.58 -12.39
C GLY A 121 35.88 -10.40 -12.39
N VAL A 122 36.49 -10.07 -13.53
CA VAL A 122 37.52 -9.03 -13.64
C VAL A 122 36.89 -7.71 -14.08
N ILE A 123 36.99 -6.70 -13.21
CA ILE A 123 36.72 -5.29 -13.49
C ILE A 123 37.95 -4.48 -13.03
N PRO A 124 38.47 -3.52 -13.82
CA PRO A 124 38.02 -3.14 -15.16
C PRO A 124 38.34 -4.20 -16.22
N THR A 125 37.56 -4.22 -17.29
CA THR A 125 37.62 -5.20 -18.38
C THR A 125 38.66 -4.85 -19.45
N GLY A 126 39.16 -3.61 -19.44
CA GLY A 126 40.03 -3.06 -20.49
C GLY A 126 39.26 -2.48 -21.67
N TYR A 127 37.92 -2.57 -21.69
CA TYR A 127 37.09 -1.86 -22.65
C TYR A 127 36.65 -0.51 -22.07
N HIS A 128 37.40 0.53 -22.41
CA HIS A 128 37.31 1.84 -21.74
C HIS A 128 35.90 2.44 -21.65
N THR A 129 35.09 2.35 -22.72
CA THR A 129 33.73 2.90 -22.71
C THR A 129 32.82 2.15 -21.74
N LEU A 130 32.89 0.81 -21.73
CA LEU A 130 32.18 -0.04 -20.77
C LEU A 130 32.64 0.23 -19.34
N ASP A 131 33.95 0.24 -19.11
CA ASP A 131 34.54 0.45 -17.79
C ASP A 131 34.15 1.83 -17.23
N SER A 132 33.99 2.83 -18.10
CA SER A 132 33.51 4.17 -17.72
C SER A 132 32.06 4.16 -17.23
N ILE A 133 31.18 3.36 -17.86
CA ILE A 133 29.78 3.19 -17.41
C ILE A 133 29.75 2.47 -16.06
N ILE A 134 30.49 1.36 -15.94
CA ILE A 134 30.58 0.57 -14.70
C ILE A 134 31.07 1.44 -13.54
N ALA A 135 32.16 2.20 -13.74
CA ALA A 135 32.72 3.06 -12.70
C ALA A 135 31.81 4.25 -12.36
N LYS A 136 31.14 4.85 -13.35
CA LYS A 136 30.25 6.00 -13.12
C LYS A 136 29.07 5.66 -12.22
N TYR A 137 28.51 4.46 -12.38
CA TYR A 137 27.30 4.02 -11.66
C TYR A 137 27.59 2.98 -10.57
N ASP A 138 28.86 2.82 -10.18
CA ASP A 138 29.33 1.89 -9.14
C ASP A 138 28.74 0.48 -9.29
N LEU A 139 28.83 -0.05 -10.51
CA LEU A 139 28.23 -1.34 -10.86
C LEU A 139 29.17 -2.50 -10.51
N THR A 140 28.57 -3.57 -10.00
CA THR A 140 29.25 -4.84 -9.70
C THR A 140 28.62 -5.97 -10.49
N ILE A 141 29.36 -7.07 -10.71
CA ILE A 141 28.81 -8.27 -11.35
C ILE A 141 27.98 -9.01 -10.30
N ASP A 142 26.68 -9.20 -10.58
CA ASP A 142 25.77 -10.00 -9.75
C ASP A 142 25.71 -11.45 -10.26
N GLU A 143 25.54 -11.62 -11.58
CA GLU A 143 25.46 -12.93 -12.23
C GLU A 143 26.04 -12.87 -13.65
N TYR A 144 26.52 -14.02 -14.14
CA TYR A 144 26.96 -14.19 -15.52
C TYR A 144 26.36 -15.47 -16.10
N ASN A 145 25.45 -15.32 -17.05
CA ASN A 145 24.71 -16.42 -17.67
C ASN A 145 25.37 -16.88 -18.97
N THR A 146 25.69 -18.18 -19.01
CA THR A 146 26.28 -18.86 -20.17
C THR A 146 25.26 -19.76 -20.84
N TRP A 147 25.20 -19.75 -22.18
CA TRP A 147 24.36 -20.65 -22.95
C TRP A 147 25.20 -21.50 -23.90
N SER A 148 25.63 -22.68 -23.44
CA SER A 148 26.40 -23.59 -24.27
C SER A 148 25.58 -24.05 -25.49
N ASN A 149 26.16 -23.95 -26.68
CA ASN A 149 25.67 -24.51 -27.95
C ASN A 149 24.40 -23.89 -28.56
N TRP A 150 23.74 -22.94 -27.89
CA TRP A 150 22.46 -22.38 -28.35
C TRP A 150 22.60 -20.93 -28.81
N PHE A 151 23.51 -20.17 -28.18
CA PHE A 151 23.77 -18.78 -28.51
C PHE A 151 25.27 -18.51 -28.52
N SER A 152 25.73 -17.62 -29.39
CA SER A 152 27.12 -17.11 -29.40
C SER A 152 27.35 -16.00 -28.37
N TRP A 153 26.29 -15.53 -27.72
CA TRP A 153 26.31 -14.49 -26.71
C TRP A 153 26.07 -15.04 -25.32
N HIS A 154 26.60 -14.32 -24.34
CA HIS A 154 26.33 -14.49 -22.92
C HIS A 154 25.72 -13.21 -22.37
N ALA A 155 25.17 -13.27 -21.16
CA ALA A 155 24.61 -12.11 -20.47
C ALA A 155 25.27 -11.93 -19.12
N VAL A 156 25.57 -10.67 -18.79
CA VAL A 156 26.02 -10.26 -17.47
C VAL A 156 24.91 -9.45 -16.82
N TYR A 157 24.64 -9.72 -15.55
CA TYR A 157 23.76 -8.93 -14.71
C TYR A 157 24.65 -8.02 -13.88
N PHE A 158 24.54 -6.72 -14.14
CA PHE A 158 25.20 -5.71 -13.33
C PHE A 158 24.25 -5.21 -12.26
N LYS A 159 24.78 -5.04 -11.05
CA LYS A 159 24.03 -4.57 -9.89
C LYS A 159 24.66 -3.35 -9.25
N SER A 160 23.80 -2.39 -8.90
CA SER A 160 24.14 -1.18 -8.15
C SER A 160 23.77 -1.30 -6.67
N GLN A 161 24.45 -0.52 -5.83
CA GLN A 161 24.11 -0.38 -4.42
C GLN A 161 22.93 0.57 -4.17
N VAL A 162 22.52 1.34 -5.18
CA VAL A 162 21.43 2.34 -5.12
C VAL A 162 20.47 2.16 -6.29
N ASN A 163 19.25 2.70 -6.17
CA ASN A 163 18.27 2.68 -7.25
C ASN A 163 18.66 3.63 -8.39
N TYR A 164 18.44 3.17 -9.61
CA TYR A 164 18.60 3.92 -10.85
C TYR A 164 17.38 3.76 -11.75
N ASN A 165 17.23 4.68 -12.70
CA ASN A 165 16.38 4.50 -13.86
C ASN A 165 17.04 3.47 -14.79
N ILE A 166 16.72 2.19 -14.58
CA ILE A 166 17.35 1.09 -15.31
C ILE A 166 17.11 1.14 -16.83
N PRO A 167 15.95 1.56 -17.36
CA PRO A 167 15.77 1.76 -18.79
C PRO A 167 16.80 2.74 -19.37
N ALA A 168 17.02 3.89 -18.72
CA ALA A 168 18.06 4.83 -19.16
C ALA A 168 19.48 4.25 -19.02
N LEU A 169 19.74 3.44 -17.98
CA LEU A 169 21.02 2.76 -17.81
C LEU A 169 21.25 1.72 -18.91
N ALA A 170 20.22 0.96 -19.26
CA ALA A 170 20.24 -0.01 -20.35
C ALA A 170 20.55 0.67 -21.68
N THR A 171 19.87 1.77 -22.00
CA THR A 171 20.18 2.58 -23.19
C THR A 171 21.62 3.06 -23.21
N ALA A 172 22.21 3.40 -22.06
CA ALA A 172 23.64 3.75 -22.00
C ALA A 172 24.55 2.59 -22.43
N PHE A 173 24.24 1.34 -22.07
CA PHE A 173 24.95 0.16 -22.54
C PHE A 173 24.69 -0.15 -24.02
N GLU A 174 23.47 0.08 -24.52
CA GLU A 174 23.13 -0.12 -25.94
C GLU A 174 23.90 0.82 -26.89
N THR A 175 24.49 1.91 -26.38
CA THR A 175 25.38 2.76 -27.18
C THR A 175 26.72 2.07 -27.54
N LEU A 176 27.05 0.95 -26.89
CA LEU A 176 28.25 0.19 -27.18
C LEU A 176 28.03 -0.69 -28.44
N PRO A 177 28.88 -0.60 -29.48
CA PRO A 177 28.64 -1.27 -30.76
C PRO A 177 28.59 -2.80 -30.70
N ASP A 178 29.22 -3.40 -29.69
CA ASP A 178 29.30 -4.86 -29.53
C ASP A 178 28.22 -5.44 -28.58
N VAL A 179 27.36 -4.59 -28.02
CA VAL A 179 26.23 -5.01 -27.18
C VAL A 179 25.06 -5.42 -28.10
N TYR A 180 24.52 -6.61 -27.87
CA TYR A 180 23.37 -7.13 -28.61
C TYR A 180 22.06 -6.57 -28.06
N PHE A 181 21.92 -6.54 -26.74
CA PHE A 181 20.82 -5.90 -26.04
C PHE A 181 21.23 -5.55 -24.61
N SER A 182 20.55 -4.57 -24.04
CA SER A 182 20.54 -4.33 -22.61
C SER A 182 19.12 -3.98 -22.17
N GLU A 183 18.67 -4.53 -21.05
CA GLU A 183 17.29 -4.33 -20.60
C GLU A 183 17.18 -4.35 -19.08
N PRO A 184 16.10 -3.74 -18.52
CA PRO A 184 15.74 -3.94 -17.13
C PRO A 184 15.29 -5.38 -16.84
N THR A 185 15.46 -5.81 -15.60
CA THR A 185 14.79 -7.01 -15.09
C THR A 185 13.42 -6.62 -14.53
N ASN A 186 12.35 -7.22 -15.05
CA ASN A 186 10.98 -6.88 -14.71
C ASN A 186 10.28 -8.06 -14.01
N PHE A 187 9.28 -7.76 -13.17
CA PHE A 187 8.35 -8.78 -12.68
C PHE A 187 7.06 -8.74 -13.50
N ALA A 188 6.63 -9.91 -13.96
CA ALA A 188 5.36 -10.05 -14.64
C ALA A 188 4.22 -10.16 -13.63
N GLY A 189 3.07 -9.57 -13.99
CA GLY A 189 1.84 -9.63 -13.21
C GLY A 189 1.53 -8.31 -12.51
N ASP A 190 0.81 -8.44 -11.42
CA ASP A 190 0.24 -7.38 -10.60
C ASP A 190 0.24 -7.83 -9.13
N GLY A 191 -0.15 -6.95 -8.22
CA GLY A 191 -0.26 -7.28 -6.81
C GLY A 191 -0.63 -6.05 -5.98
N ASP A 192 -0.21 -6.09 -4.73
CA ASP A 192 -0.28 -4.95 -3.84
C ASP A 192 0.57 -3.82 -4.42
N ASP A 193 0.05 -2.60 -4.34
CA ASP A 193 0.73 -1.45 -4.93
C ASP A 193 0.41 -0.16 -4.19
N ILE A 194 1.36 0.76 -4.24
CA ILE A 194 1.16 2.16 -3.94
C ILE A 194 1.27 2.89 -5.28
N SER A 195 0.22 3.63 -5.64
CA SER A 195 0.23 4.49 -6.83
C SER A 195 -0.16 5.92 -6.45
N ASP A 196 0.08 6.84 -7.38
CA ASP A 196 -0.22 8.25 -7.18
C ASP A 196 -1.11 8.81 -8.30
N GLU A 197 -1.82 9.90 -8.00
CA GLU A 197 -2.44 10.75 -9.00
C GLU A 197 -2.20 12.23 -8.63
N LEU A 198 -1.74 13.04 -9.58
CA LEU A 198 -1.62 14.48 -9.38
C LEU A 198 -2.98 15.15 -9.33
N VAL A 199 -3.22 15.95 -8.30
CA VAL A 199 -4.37 16.87 -8.27
C VAL A 199 -3.87 18.32 -8.23
N PHE A 200 -4.05 19.03 -9.35
CA PHE A 200 -3.86 20.48 -9.38
C PHE A 200 -5.10 21.15 -8.77
N ILE A 201 -5.01 21.59 -7.51
CA ILE A 201 -6.06 22.39 -6.89
C ILE A 201 -5.75 23.87 -7.14
N VAL A 202 -6.60 24.52 -7.94
CA VAL A 202 -6.47 25.96 -8.19
C VAL A 202 -6.84 26.71 -6.91
N GLY A 203 -5.85 27.31 -6.24
CA GLY A 203 -6.06 28.33 -5.20
C GLY A 203 -5.63 27.97 -3.77
N GLU A 204 -5.28 26.72 -3.46
CA GLU A 204 -4.74 26.29 -2.16
C GLU A 204 -3.77 25.11 -2.35
N ASN A 205 -2.91 24.85 -1.36
CA ASN A 205 -1.78 23.90 -1.31
C ASN A 205 -1.86 22.68 -2.26
N PHE A 206 -0.73 22.36 -2.90
CA PHE A 206 -0.61 21.16 -3.73
C PHE A 206 -0.87 19.94 -2.85
N GLY A 207 -1.84 19.12 -3.27
CA GLY A 207 -2.17 17.87 -2.60
C GLY A 207 -1.88 16.71 -3.53
N HIS A 208 -1.29 15.65 -3.00
CA HIS A 208 -0.99 14.44 -3.76
C HIS A 208 -1.98 13.35 -3.33
N ASN A 209 -2.59 12.67 -4.29
CA ASN A 209 -3.40 11.49 -4.01
C ASN A 209 -2.47 10.28 -4.00
N LEU A 210 -2.39 9.59 -2.87
CA LEU A 210 -1.76 8.27 -2.77
C LEU A 210 -2.84 7.21 -2.62
N PHE A 211 -2.75 6.18 -3.45
CA PHE A 211 -3.61 5.01 -3.42
C PHE A 211 -2.80 3.81 -2.96
N TYR A 212 -3.10 3.31 -1.78
CA TYR A 212 -2.57 2.05 -1.28
C TYR A 212 -3.55 0.97 -1.65
N SER A 213 -3.09 -0.16 -2.19
CA SER A 213 -4.02 -1.19 -2.67
C SER A 213 -3.51 -2.60 -2.47
N VAL A 214 -4.46 -3.50 -2.25
CA VAL A 214 -4.23 -4.94 -2.15
C VAL A 214 -4.96 -5.63 -3.29
N GLY A 215 -4.25 -6.46 -4.05
CA GLY A 215 -4.79 -7.21 -5.18
C GLY A 215 -4.87 -8.72 -4.88
N TRP A 216 -5.91 -9.41 -5.35
CA TRP A 216 -6.03 -10.87 -5.17
C TRP A 216 -6.72 -11.58 -6.34
N GLY A 217 -6.61 -12.92 -6.31
CA GLY A 217 -7.07 -13.84 -7.35
C GLY A 217 -6.01 -14.07 -8.42
N ASP A 218 -6.32 -13.88 -9.71
CA ASP A 218 -5.34 -14.09 -10.80
C ASP A 218 -4.41 -12.88 -11.00
N CYS A 219 -3.47 -12.68 -10.09
CA CYS A 219 -2.53 -11.55 -10.18
C CYS A 219 -1.41 -11.73 -11.22
N LEU A 220 -1.19 -12.94 -11.77
CA LEU A 220 -0.22 -13.11 -12.86
C LEU A 220 -0.70 -12.46 -14.17
N SER A 221 -2.01 -12.39 -14.37
CA SER A 221 -2.64 -11.74 -15.53
C SER A 221 -3.20 -10.34 -15.22
N GLY A 222 -2.97 -9.83 -14.01
CA GLY A 222 -3.65 -8.66 -13.46
C GLY A 222 -4.75 -9.05 -12.47
N CYS A 223 -4.64 -8.62 -11.21
CA CYS A 223 -5.49 -9.11 -10.13
C CYS A 223 -6.98 -8.90 -10.44
N ILE A 224 -7.79 -9.94 -10.28
CA ILE A 224 -9.24 -9.92 -10.61
C ILE A 224 -10.06 -9.04 -9.66
N ALA A 225 -9.53 -8.77 -8.47
CA ALA A 225 -10.16 -7.97 -7.44
C ALA A 225 -9.10 -7.16 -6.72
N ARG A 226 -9.47 -5.94 -6.31
CA ARG A 226 -8.58 -4.99 -5.65
C ARG A 226 -9.37 -4.18 -4.63
N ARG A 227 -8.78 -3.99 -3.45
CA ARG A 227 -9.21 -2.99 -2.46
C ARG A 227 -8.17 -1.87 -2.47
N ALA A 228 -8.62 -0.63 -2.48
CA ALA A 228 -7.75 0.54 -2.40
C ALA A 228 -8.17 1.48 -1.26
N TRP A 229 -7.21 2.19 -0.69
CA TRP A 229 -7.39 3.25 0.29
C TRP A 229 -6.74 4.52 -0.23
N TRP A 230 -7.53 5.57 -0.34
CA TRP A 230 -7.09 6.85 -0.86
C TRP A 230 -6.75 7.79 0.29
N PHE A 231 -5.50 8.22 0.32
CA PHE A 231 -5.00 9.28 1.18
C PHE A 231 -4.65 10.50 0.33
N LYS A 232 -5.05 11.66 0.80
CA LYS A 232 -4.58 12.94 0.29
C LYS A 232 -3.53 13.50 1.25
N THR A 233 -2.34 13.76 0.74
CA THR A 233 -1.22 14.35 1.47
C THR A 233 -1.02 15.80 1.03
N TYR A 234 -0.42 16.62 1.88
CA TYR A 234 -0.18 18.05 1.64
C TYR A 234 1.28 18.41 1.97
N ASP A 235 1.75 19.55 1.47
CA ASP A 235 3.12 20.06 1.68
C ASP A 235 3.51 20.24 3.17
N ASP A 236 2.53 20.43 4.05
CA ASP A 236 2.72 20.52 5.50
C ASP A 236 2.70 19.16 6.21
N CYS A 237 2.77 18.07 5.44
CA CYS A 237 2.71 16.68 5.87
C CYS A 237 1.41 16.30 6.58
N SER A 238 0.37 17.13 6.52
CA SER A 238 -0.96 16.71 6.93
C SER A 238 -1.51 15.66 5.97
N VAL A 239 -2.33 14.76 6.50
CA VAL A 239 -2.92 13.66 5.74
C VAL A 239 -4.40 13.61 6.01
N GLN A 240 -5.17 13.42 4.94
CA GLN A 240 -6.59 13.17 4.99
C GLN A 240 -6.87 11.81 4.35
N PHE A 241 -7.51 10.91 5.08
CA PHE A 241 -8.15 9.76 4.45
C PHE A 241 -9.42 10.23 3.74
N VAL A 242 -9.57 9.84 2.47
CA VAL A 242 -10.69 10.25 1.63
C VAL A 242 -11.76 9.17 1.63
N GLU A 243 -11.41 7.98 1.14
CA GLU A 243 -12.31 6.83 1.11
C GLU A 243 -11.54 5.53 0.79
N ALA A 244 -12.24 4.40 0.94
CA ALA A 244 -11.75 3.10 0.54
C ALA A 244 -12.66 2.51 -0.55
N LEU A 245 -12.05 2.15 -1.67
CA LEU A 245 -12.69 1.80 -2.93
C LEU A 245 -12.38 0.36 -3.34
N GLY A 246 -13.12 -0.13 -4.33
CA GLY A 246 -12.93 -1.47 -4.89
C GLY A 246 -13.61 -2.57 -4.08
N SER A 247 -13.23 -3.81 -4.38
CA SER A 247 -13.81 -5.02 -3.82
C SER A 247 -13.65 -5.10 -2.31
N SER A 248 -14.63 -5.71 -1.62
CA SER A 248 -14.52 -6.03 -0.19
C SER A 248 -13.38 -7.03 0.04
N LEU A 249 -12.64 -6.86 1.14
CA LEU A 249 -11.54 -7.76 1.48
C LEU A 249 -12.07 -9.16 1.79
N PRO A 250 -11.52 -10.23 1.19
CA PRO A 250 -12.01 -11.60 1.37
C PRO A 250 -11.71 -12.20 2.75
N PHE A 251 -10.87 -11.55 3.58
CA PHE A 251 -10.33 -12.13 4.82
C PHE A 251 -10.59 -11.33 6.10
N THR A 252 -11.29 -10.19 6.03
CA THR A 252 -11.51 -9.30 7.21
C THR A 252 -12.98 -9.02 7.53
N GLY A 253 -13.90 -9.80 6.97
CA GLY A 253 -15.32 -9.77 7.32
C GLY A 253 -15.87 -11.18 7.35
N ILE A 254 -16.87 -11.41 8.21
CA ILE A 254 -17.90 -12.42 7.93
C ILE A 254 -18.30 -12.15 6.49
N ASP A 255 -18.11 -13.14 5.62
CA ASP A 255 -18.37 -13.08 4.19
C ASP A 255 -19.52 -12.10 3.89
N GLU A 256 -19.21 -10.96 3.25
CA GLU A 256 -20.22 -10.13 2.57
C GLU A 256 -20.70 -10.85 1.29
N GLN A 257 -20.78 -12.18 1.33
CA GLN A 257 -21.53 -12.99 0.39
C GLN A 257 -22.98 -12.57 0.50
N SER A 258 -23.40 -11.64 -0.37
CA SER A 258 -24.79 -11.49 -0.85
C SER A 258 -25.84 -12.06 0.11
N VAL A 259 -25.82 -11.56 1.35
CA VAL A 259 -26.72 -12.06 2.38
C VAL A 259 -28.05 -11.48 2.01
N THR A 260 -29.00 -12.33 1.61
CA THR A 260 -30.40 -11.94 1.65
C THR A 260 -30.63 -11.29 3.02
N PRO A 261 -30.96 -9.98 3.06
CA PRO A 261 -30.90 -9.22 4.31
C PRO A 261 -31.77 -9.93 5.35
N ILE A 262 -31.14 -10.30 6.48
CA ILE A 262 -31.85 -10.98 7.55
C ILE A 262 -32.77 -9.96 8.20
N SER A 263 -34.08 -10.20 8.14
CA SER A 263 -35.10 -9.34 8.73
C SER A 263 -35.68 -10.03 9.96
N ILE A 264 -35.71 -9.35 11.10
CA ILE A 264 -36.21 -9.88 12.37
C ILE A 264 -37.45 -9.09 12.77
N GLN A 265 -38.60 -9.77 12.87
CA GLN A 265 -39.88 -9.12 13.12
C GLN A 265 -40.78 -9.92 14.08
N PRO A 266 -41.46 -9.28 15.04
CA PRO A 266 -41.31 -7.88 15.39
C PRO A 266 -39.98 -7.61 16.13
N ASN A 267 -39.48 -6.38 16.05
CA ASN A 267 -38.39 -5.89 16.89
C ASN A 267 -38.68 -4.41 17.21
N PRO A 268 -39.11 -4.06 18.43
CA PRO A 268 -39.12 -4.89 19.64
C PRO A 268 -40.08 -6.10 19.61
N PHE A 269 -39.79 -7.14 20.40
CA PHE A 269 -40.59 -8.37 20.49
C PHE A 269 -41.13 -8.62 21.90
N GLU A 270 -42.27 -9.31 21.99
CA GLU A 270 -42.86 -9.74 23.26
C GLU A 270 -42.44 -11.17 23.62
N THR A 271 -42.91 -12.19 22.89
CA THR A 271 -42.68 -13.61 23.26
C THR A 271 -42.13 -14.45 22.11
N VAL A 272 -42.20 -13.92 20.90
CA VAL A 272 -41.84 -14.57 19.65
C VAL A 272 -41.35 -13.53 18.65
N PHE A 273 -40.40 -13.92 17.80
CA PHE A 273 -40.09 -13.19 16.58
C PHE A 273 -39.71 -14.15 15.45
N ARG A 274 -39.95 -13.69 14.22
CA ARG A 274 -39.70 -14.37 12.95
C ARG A 274 -38.45 -13.82 12.30
N ILE A 275 -37.72 -14.69 11.61
CA ILE A 275 -36.46 -14.37 10.94
C ILE A 275 -36.59 -14.69 9.44
N GLU A 276 -36.51 -13.68 8.60
CA GLU A 276 -36.42 -13.84 7.14
C GLU A 276 -34.96 -13.76 6.69
N GLY A 277 -34.63 -14.23 5.48
CA GLY A 277 -33.23 -14.24 4.98
C GLY A 277 -32.35 -15.37 5.53
N VAL A 278 -32.96 -16.41 6.13
CA VAL A 278 -32.30 -17.62 6.64
C VAL A 278 -32.93 -18.89 6.05
N SER A 279 -32.20 -20.01 6.12
CA SER A 279 -32.67 -21.35 5.77
C SER A 279 -33.88 -21.77 6.63
N ASP A 280 -34.64 -22.77 6.19
CA ASP A 280 -35.80 -23.25 6.95
C ASP A 280 -35.41 -23.91 8.29
N SER A 281 -34.15 -24.33 8.44
CA SER A 281 -33.57 -24.78 9.69
C SER A 281 -32.24 -24.11 10.00
N PHE A 282 -32.09 -23.62 11.23
CA PHE A 282 -30.87 -23.01 11.74
C PHE A 282 -30.74 -23.18 13.25
N GLU A 283 -29.51 -23.07 13.74
CA GLU A 283 -29.18 -22.96 15.16
C GLU A 283 -29.21 -21.49 15.59
N TYR A 284 -29.62 -21.22 16.82
CA TYR A 284 -29.60 -19.87 17.36
C TYR A 284 -29.15 -19.84 18.83
N SER A 285 -28.60 -18.70 19.24
CA SER A 285 -28.40 -18.34 20.64
C SER A 285 -28.69 -16.87 20.89
N ILE A 286 -29.32 -16.57 22.02
CA ILE A 286 -29.63 -15.21 22.48
C ILE A 286 -28.76 -14.95 23.71
N SER A 287 -28.04 -13.84 23.70
CA SER A 287 -27.17 -13.41 24.79
C SER A 287 -27.53 -12.01 25.29
N ASP A 288 -27.32 -11.76 26.58
CA ASP A 288 -27.49 -10.41 27.16
C ASP A 288 -26.29 -9.49 26.81
N ILE A 289 -26.36 -8.22 27.22
CA ILE A 289 -25.31 -7.23 26.96
C ILE A 289 -23.93 -7.56 27.57
N ASN A 290 -23.88 -8.51 28.51
CA ASN A 290 -22.64 -8.98 29.11
C ASN A 290 -22.12 -10.26 28.42
N GLY A 291 -22.74 -10.69 27.32
CA GLY A 291 -22.39 -11.89 26.57
C GLY A 291 -22.82 -13.19 27.23
N ARG A 292 -23.64 -13.15 28.28
CA ARG A 292 -24.16 -14.36 28.92
C ARG A 292 -25.27 -14.95 28.05
N ASN A 293 -25.15 -16.23 27.69
CA ASN A 293 -26.17 -16.96 26.95
C ASN A 293 -27.42 -17.14 27.80
N MET A 294 -28.56 -16.68 27.27
CA MET A 294 -29.86 -16.71 27.93
C MET A 294 -30.75 -17.83 27.37
N VAL A 295 -30.73 -18.03 26.05
CA VAL A 295 -31.53 -19.03 25.34
C VAL A 295 -30.73 -19.55 24.16
N SER A 296 -30.80 -20.84 23.86
CA SER A 296 -30.25 -21.42 22.64
C SER A 296 -31.10 -22.57 22.15
N GLY A 297 -31.17 -22.78 20.84
CA GLY A 297 -31.95 -23.86 20.28
C GLY A 297 -31.76 -24.03 18.77
N LYS A 298 -32.62 -24.87 18.20
CA LYS A 298 -32.77 -25.02 16.75
C LYS A 298 -34.15 -24.53 16.37
N SER A 299 -34.22 -23.68 15.36
CA SER A 299 -35.47 -23.25 14.75
C SER A 299 -35.73 -24.09 13.51
N ILE A 300 -36.99 -24.49 13.36
CA ILE A 300 -37.57 -25.08 12.16
C ILE A 300 -38.74 -24.13 11.84
N GLU A 301 -38.86 -23.65 10.60
CA GLU A 301 -39.89 -22.69 10.16
C GLU A 301 -39.65 -21.22 10.54
N LYS A 302 -38.41 -20.80 10.76
CA LYS A 302 -38.03 -19.38 10.84
C LYS A 302 -38.62 -18.60 12.03
N ASN A 303 -39.13 -19.31 13.05
CA ASN A 303 -39.70 -18.71 14.24
C ASN A 303 -38.91 -19.09 15.49
N ILE A 304 -38.65 -18.11 16.36
CA ILE A 304 -38.10 -18.34 17.70
C ILE A 304 -39.17 -17.94 18.71
N SER A 305 -39.62 -18.90 19.52
CA SER A 305 -40.67 -18.76 20.53
C SER A 305 -40.16 -19.12 21.93
N ASN A 306 -41.05 -19.07 22.92
CA ASN A 306 -40.76 -19.34 24.34
C ASN A 306 -39.80 -18.34 25.00
N LEU A 307 -39.86 -17.08 24.57
CA LEU A 307 -39.00 -16.00 25.07
C LEU A 307 -39.64 -15.19 26.21
N GLU A 308 -40.71 -15.72 26.82
CA GLU A 308 -41.49 -15.07 27.89
C GLU A 308 -40.66 -14.75 29.14
N ASN A 309 -39.63 -15.55 29.41
CA ASN A 309 -38.79 -15.41 30.59
C ASN A 309 -37.66 -14.38 30.41
N LEU A 310 -37.52 -13.77 29.23
CA LEU A 310 -36.57 -12.70 29.02
C LEU A 310 -37.12 -11.41 29.63
N ILE A 311 -36.29 -10.74 30.44
CA ILE A 311 -36.61 -9.43 30.99
C ILE A 311 -36.55 -8.36 29.88
N PRO A 312 -37.33 -7.28 29.96
CA PRO A 312 -37.23 -6.17 29.01
C PRO A 312 -35.80 -5.63 28.91
N GLY A 313 -35.30 -5.45 27.68
CA GLY A 313 -33.90 -5.07 27.48
C GLY A 313 -33.34 -5.36 26.08
N ILE A 314 -32.05 -5.11 25.93
CA ILE A 314 -31.29 -5.34 24.69
C ILE A 314 -30.63 -6.72 24.75
N TYR A 315 -30.77 -7.49 23.68
CA TYR A 315 -30.16 -8.79 23.50
C TYR A 315 -29.45 -8.91 22.14
N PHE A 316 -28.52 -9.85 22.05
CA PHE A 316 -27.83 -10.22 20.81
C PHE A 316 -28.23 -11.62 20.41
N LEU A 317 -28.88 -11.74 19.24
CA LEU A 317 -29.24 -12.99 18.60
C LEU A 317 -28.12 -13.40 17.63
N THR A 318 -27.49 -14.53 17.91
CA THR A 318 -26.58 -15.21 16.98
C THR A 318 -27.31 -16.32 16.26
N ILE A 319 -27.24 -16.34 14.93
CA ILE A 319 -27.82 -17.36 14.06
C ILE A 319 -26.68 -18.11 13.40
N LYS A 320 -26.73 -19.44 13.44
CA LYS A 320 -25.75 -20.35 12.85
C LYS A 320 -26.42 -21.29 11.85
N GLU A 321 -26.02 -21.14 10.60
CA GLU A 321 -26.31 -22.03 9.48
C GLU A 321 -25.05 -22.83 9.14
N ARG A 322 -25.13 -23.81 8.24
CA ARG A 322 -23.99 -24.72 7.96
C ARG A 322 -22.70 -23.99 7.64
N ASP A 323 -22.80 -22.92 6.84
CA ASP A 323 -21.65 -22.17 6.32
C ASP A 323 -21.66 -20.69 6.74
N ARG A 324 -22.60 -20.26 7.59
CA ARG A 324 -22.79 -18.84 7.96
C ARG A 324 -23.11 -18.66 9.44
N VAL A 325 -22.45 -17.69 10.07
CA VAL A 325 -22.82 -17.18 11.41
C VAL A 325 -23.11 -15.69 11.29
N SER A 326 -24.23 -15.23 11.84
CA SER A 326 -24.58 -13.80 11.88
C SER A 326 -25.07 -13.41 13.28
N THR A 327 -24.88 -12.15 13.67
CA THR A 327 -25.33 -11.64 14.97
C THR A 327 -26.13 -10.36 14.80
N HIS A 328 -27.27 -10.26 15.47
CA HIS A 328 -28.24 -9.18 15.33
C HIS A 328 -28.71 -8.67 16.69
N LYS A 329 -28.94 -7.36 16.78
CA LYS A 329 -29.53 -6.74 17.97
C LYS A 329 -31.04 -6.91 17.96
N VAL A 330 -31.60 -7.43 19.05
CA VAL A 330 -33.05 -7.54 19.27
C VAL A 330 -33.43 -6.87 20.60
N ILE A 331 -34.64 -6.31 20.67
CA ILE A 331 -35.13 -5.56 21.82
C ILE A 331 -36.37 -6.29 22.36
N LYS A 332 -36.35 -6.63 23.64
CA LYS A 332 -37.51 -7.20 24.37
C LYS A 332 -38.29 -6.07 25.03
N GLU A 333 -39.60 -6.01 24.81
CA GLU A 333 -40.53 -5.12 25.55
C GLU A 333 -40.96 -5.68 26.90
#